data_AF-A0A7W3VFG7-F1
#
_entry.id   AF-A0A7W3VFG7-F1
#
_cell.length_a   1.000
_cell.length_b   1.000
_cell.length_c   1.000
_cell.angle_alpha   90.00
_cell.angle_beta   90.00
_cell.angle_gamma   90.00
#
_symmetry.space_group_name_H-M   'P 1'
#
loop_
_entity.id
_entity.type
_entity.pdbx_description
1 polymer ?
#
loop_
_entity_poly.entity_id
_entity_poly.type
_entity_poly.pdbx_seq_one_letter_code
_entity_poly.pdbx_strand_id
1 'polypeptide(L)' 'MSVIYFLISISVFVAGIFLYIFIKSVKSGQFDDAYTPSVRMLFDDELKKEDKKEGNKGKEINQKEN' A
#
# COMPACT_ATOMS: atom_id res chain seq x y z
N MET A 1 43.83 -27.15 -8.05
CA MET A 1 43.80 -25.67 -7.91
C MET A 1 42.86 -24.96 -8.92
N SER A 2 42.14 -25.69 -9.77
CA SER A 2 41.16 -25.11 -10.72
C SER A 2 39.74 -24.98 -10.15
N VAL A 3 39.36 -25.91 -9.26
CA VAL A 3 38.03 -25.98 -8.63
C VAL A 3 37.66 -24.70 -7.88
N ILE A 4 38.65 -24.01 -7.32
CA ILE A 4 38.44 -22.74 -6.59
C ILE A 4 37.81 -21.66 -7.48
N TYR A 5 38.22 -21.56 -8.75
CA TYR A 5 37.69 -20.57 -9.69
C TYR A 5 36.25 -20.88 -10.10
N PHE A 6 35.91 -22.16 -10.19
CA PHE A 6 34.55 -22.61 -10.46
C PHE A 6 33.61 -22.29 -9.28
N LEU A 7 34.05 -22.55 -8.05
CA LEU A 7 33.28 -22.25 -6.84
C LEU A 7 33.04 -20.75 -6.65
N ILE A 8 34.08 -19.92 -6.88
CA ILE A 8 33.94 -18.47 -6.83
C ILE A 8 32.91 -17.97 -7.84
N SER A 9 32.96 -18.48 -9.07
CA SER A 9 32.04 -18.07 -10.14
C SER A 9 30.58 -18.38 -9.78
N ILE A 10 30.31 -19.59 -9.28
CA ILE A 10 28.96 -19.99 -8.84
C ILE A 10 28.51 -19.15 -7.63
N SER A 11 29.38 -18.91 -6.66
CA SER A 11 29.06 -18.12 -5.47
C SER A 11 28.64 -16.70 -5.83
N VAL A 12 29.40 -16.01 -6.68
CA VAL A 12 29.09 -14.65 -7.15
C VAL A 12 27.79 -14.64 -7.95
N PHE A 13 27.56 -15.65 -8.80
CA PHE A 13 26.35 -15.76 -9.60
C PHE A 13 25.08 -15.90 -8.72
N VAL A 14 25.12 -16.80 -7.74
CA VAL A 14 24.02 -17.00 -6.78
C VAL A 14 23.79 -15.73 -5.95
N ALA A 15 24.85 -15.09 -5.46
CA ALA A 15 24.75 -13.84 -4.72
C ALA A 15 24.12 -12.70 -5.55
N GLY A 16 24.50 -12.59 -6.83
CA GLY A 16 23.94 -11.60 -7.76
C GLY A 16 22.44 -11.82 -8.02
N ILE A 17 22.02 -13.06 -8.27
CA ILE A 17 20.60 -13.40 -8.47
C ILE A 17 19.80 -13.09 -7.20
N PHE A 18 20.30 -13.52 -6.04
CA PHE A 18 19.64 -13.27 -4.77
C PHE A 18 19.46 -11.76 -4.52
N LEU A 19 20.52 -10.97 -4.74
CA LEU A 19 20.47 -9.52 -4.59
C LEU A 19 19.49 -8.86 -5.57
N TYR A 20 19.45 -9.31 -6.83
CA TYR A 20 18.52 -8.78 -7.83
C TYR A 20 17.06 -9.02 -7.44
N ILE A 21 16.73 -10.24 -7.01
CA ILE A 21 15.39 -10.59 -6.53
C ILE A 21 15.05 -9.79 -5.26
N PHE A 22 15.99 -9.66 -4.33
CA PHE A 22 15.83 -8.90 -3.10
C PHE A 22 15.47 -7.43 -3.39
N ILE A 23 16.24 -6.75 -4.24
CA ILE A 23 15.97 -5.35 -4.61
C ILE A 23 14.61 -5.22 -5.31
N LYS A 24 14.29 -6.14 -6.23
CA LYS A 24 12.99 -6.15 -6.91
C LYS A 24 11.84 -6.32 -5.91
N SER A 25 11.98 -7.21 -4.92
CA SER A 25 10.98 -7.47 -3.89
C SER A 25 10.73 -6.24 -3.02
N VAL A 26 11.82 -5.61 -2.52
CA VAL A 26 11.75 -4.38 -1.71
C VAL A 26 11.09 -3.24 -2.49
N LYS A 27 11.37 -3.12 -3.79
CA LYS A 27 10.78 -2.07 -4.64
C LYS A 27 9.34 -2.37 -5.07
N SER A 28 8.87 -3.61 -4.98
CA SER A 28 7.54 -4.05 -5.45
C SER A 28 6.36 -3.55 -4.59
N GLY A 29 6.55 -2.48 -3.80
CA GLY A 29 5.44 -1.77 -3.20
C GLY A 29 4.88 -2.40 -1.93
N GLN A 30 5.66 -3.22 -1.20
CA GLN A 30 5.25 -3.71 0.13
C GLN A 30 5.05 -2.55 1.16
N PHE A 31 5.41 -1.31 0.78
CA PHE A 31 5.25 -0.11 1.57
C PHE A 31 3.98 0.70 1.25
N ASP A 32 3.11 0.26 0.35
CA ASP A 32 1.84 0.96 0.05
C ASP A 32 0.84 0.92 1.23
N ASP A 33 1.03 -0.02 2.18
CA ASP A 33 0.26 -0.09 3.43
C ASP A 33 0.87 0.78 4.57
N ALA A 34 1.77 1.72 4.25
CA ALA A 34 2.32 2.67 5.23
C ALA A 34 1.30 3.71 5.75
N TYR A 35 0.08 3.73 5.21
CA TYR A 35 -1.04 4.49 5.78
C TYR A 35 -1.83 3.61 6.74
N THR A 36 -1.49 3.74 8.02
CA THR A 36 -2.17 3.02 9.10
C THR A 36 -3.67 3.34 9.10
N PRO A 37 -4.56 2.33 9.23
CA PRO A 37 -6.03 2.54 9.26
C PRO A 37 -6.46 3.50 10.38
N SER A 38 -5.67 3.59 11.45
CA SER A 38 -5.88 4.54 12.56
C SER A 38 -5.75 6.01 12.15
N VAL A 39 -4.89 6.33 11.18
CA VAL A 39 -4.70 7.69 10.66
C VAL A 39 -5.90 8.07 9.78
N ARG A 40 -6.28 7.19 8.87
CA ARG A 40 -7.47 7.39 8.02
C ARG A 40 -8.72 7.61 8.88
N MET A 41 -8.93 6.78 9.90
CA MET A 41 -10.10 6.91 10.77
C MET A 41 -10.11 8.22 11.58
N LEU A 42 -8.94 8.73 11.99
CA LEU A 42 -8.85 9.96 12.80
C LEU A 42 -9.05 11.24 11.96
N PHE A 43 -8.64 11.24 10.69
CA PHE A 43 -8.76 12.38 9.79
C PHE A 43 -10.02 12.35 8.90
N ASP A 44 -10.58 11.17 8.59
CA ASP A 44 -11.86 11.02 7.88
C ASP A 44 -13.06 11.44 8.76
N ASP A 45 -12.95 11.31 10.08
CA ASP A 45 -13.98 11.73 11.05
C ASP A 45 -14.10 13.25 11.17
N GLU A 46 -13.06 14.00 10.79
CA GLU A 46 -13.06 15.47 10.79
C GLU A 46 -13.71 16.01 9.51
N LEU A 47 -13.33 15.47 8.33
CA LEU A 47 -13.90 15.87 7.04
C LEU A 47 -15.41 15.57 6.92
N LYS A 48 -15.87 14.44 7.47
CA LYS A 48 -17.30 14.07 7.44
C LYS A 48 -18.19 14.96 8.31
N LYS A 49 -17.62 15.70 9.28
CA LYS A 49 -18.37 16.67 10.09
C LYS A 49 -18.59 17.99 9.36
N GLU A 50 -17.73 18.33 8.40
CA GLU A 50 -17.89 19.53 7.57
C GLU A 50 -18.92 19.29 6.46
N ASP A 51 -18.86 18.15 5.76
CA ASP A 51 -19.82 17.80 4.70
C ASP A 51 -21.27 17.63 5.19
N LYS A 52 -21.46 17.21 6.45
CA LYS A 52 -22.80 17.06 7.05
C LYS A 52 -23.47 18.39 7.36
N LYS A 53 -22.76 19.52 7.38
CA LYS A 53 -23.38 20.84 7.58
C LYS A 53 -23.89 21.48 6.29
N GLU A 54 -23.44 21.04 5.12
CA GLU A 54 -23.92 21.58 3.83
C GLU A 54 -24.90 20.67 3.07
N GLY A 55 -25.03 19.39 3.44
CA GLY A 55 -25.91 18.45 2.74
C GLY A 55 -27.40 18.44 3.14
N ASN A 56 -27.81 19.14 4.21
CA ASN A 56 -29.17 19.02 4.75
C ASN A 56 -30.15 20.10 4.23
N LYS A 57 -30.31 20.18 2.90
CA LYS A 57 -31.33 21.04 2.27
C LYS A 57 -32.09 20.44 1.09
N GLY A 58 -32.04 19.13 0.90
CA GLY A 58 -32.78 18.54 -0.22
C GLY A 58 -32.99 17.05 -0.07
N LYS A 59 -34.12 16.68 0.55
CA LYS A 59 -35.04 15.57 0.18
C LYS A 59 -35.70 14.99 1.42
N GLU A 60 -36.68 15.71 1.95
CA GLU A 60 -37.74 15.11 2.76
C GLU A 60 -39.06 15.84 2.51
N ILE A 61 -39.61 15.69 1.30
CA ILE A 61 -41.05 15.92 1.09
C ILE A 61 -41.56 14.99 -0.02
N ASN A 62 -42.58 14.20 0.33
CA ASN A 62 -43.53 13.45 -0.50
C ASN A 62 -43.10 12.09 -1.06
N GLN A 63 -43.51 11.01 -0.38
CA GLN A 63 -44.63 10.18 -0.85
C GLN A 63 -44.98 9.09 0.18
N LYS A 64 -45.91 9.41 1.07
CA LYS A 64 -47.02 8.49 1.40
C LYS A 64 -48.12 8.83 0.40
N GLU A 65 -48.36 7.97 -0.58
CA GLU A 65 -49.70 7.66 -1.12
C GLU A 65 -49.59 6.58 -2.20
N ASN A 66 -50.48 5.59 -2.06
CA ASN A 66 -50.76 4.39 -2.87
C ASN A 66 -50.05 3.11 -2.42
#